data_AF-A0A0F9P6U7-F1
#
_entry.id   AF-A0A0F9P6U7-F1
#
_cell.length_a   1.000
_cell.length_b   1.000
_cell.length_c   1.000
_cell.angle_alpha   90.00
_cell.angle_beta   90.00
_cell.angle_gamma   90.00
#
_symmetry.space_group_name_H-M   'P 1'
#
loop_
_entity.id
_entity.type
_entity.pdbx_description
1 polymer ?
#
loop_
_entity_poly.entity_id
_entity_poly.type
_entity_poly.pdbx_seq_one_letter_code
_entity_poly.pdbx_strand_id
1 'polypeptide(L)'
;MTMELATKLHPRGFTEMSGQMAAIVAYILEEHWTDPELAELHITSDGFVLGRQAGDVGCNAWIGSVQDLERNVATLLRVAELTPEQCQRWQELYRRRVTDWRNGGG
;
A
#
# COMPACT_ATOMS: atom_id res chain seq x y z
N MET A 1 -7.70 16.85 -1.66
CA MET A 1 -7.33 15.80 -2.63
C MET A 1 -7.03 14.46 -1.95
N THR A 2 -6.08 14.37 -1.00
CA THR A 2 -5.78 13.09 -0.30
C THR A 2 -6.99 12.53 0.47
N MET A 3 -7.78 13.40 1.11
CA MET A 3 -9.01 12.99 1.81
C MET A 3 -10.03 12.28 0.91
N GLU A 4 -10.06 12.59 -0.39
CA GLU A 4 -10.98 11.95 -1.34
C GLU A 4 -10.52 10.52 -1.68
N LEU A 5 -9.22 10.34 -1.91
CA LEU A 5 -8.60 9.02 -2.09
C LEU A 5 -8.74 8.15 -0.84
N ALA A 6 -8.46 8.72 0.34
CA ALA A 6 -8.66 8.06 1.63
C ALA A 6 -10.09 7.58 1.81
N THR A 7 -11.08 8.41 1.45
CA THR A 7 -12.49 8.02 1.53
C THR A 7 -12.82 6.87 0.57
N LYS A 8 -12.40 6.96 -0.70
CA LYS A 8 -12.69 5.95 -1.73
C LYS A 8 -12.01 4.61 -1.47
N LEU A 9 -10.81 4.63 -0.88
CA LEU A 9 -10.01 3.44 -0.64
C LEU A 9 -10.12 2.91 0.79
N HIS A 10 -10.97 3.52 1.63
CA HIS A 10 -11.15 3.12 3.01
C HIS A 10 -11.67 1.67 3.09
N PRO A 11 -11.12 0.81 3.96
CA PRO A 11 -11.47 -0.62 4.02
C PRO A 11 -12.95 -0.89 4.28
N ARG A 12 -13.65 0.00 5.00
CA ARG A 12 -15.11 -0.10 5.20
C ARG A 12 -15.95 -0.11 3.91
N GLY A 13 -15.39 0.36 2.79
CA GLY A 13 -16.03 0.29 1.48
C GLY A 13 -15.90 -1.07 0.77
N PHE A 14 -15.11 -2.01 1.31
CA PHE A 14 -14.76 -3.26 0.64
C PHE A 14 -14.90 -4.45 1.59
N THR A 15 -15.85 -5.35 1.33
CA THR A 15 -16.08 -6.53 2.19
C THR A 15 -14.95 -7.56 2.12
N GLU A 16 -14.29 -7.66 0.97
CA GLU A 16 -13.24 -8.64 0.70
C GLU A 16 -11.82 -8.10 0.96
N MET A 17 -11.69 -6.86 1.44
CA MET A 17 -10.37 -6.30 1.71
C MET A 17 -9.78 -6.91 2.99
N SER A 18 -8.63 -7.58 2.85
CA SER A 18 -7.92 -8.12 4.00
C SER A 18 -7.35 -7.01 4.87
N GLY A 19 -7.18 -7.29 6.17
CA GLY A 19 -6.53 -6.34 7.11
C GLY A 19 -5.12 -5.94 6.68
N GLN A 20 -4.37 -6.88 6.07
CA GLN A 20 -3.05 -6.59 5.51
C GLN A 20 -3.12 -5.60 4.34
N MET A 21 -4.08 -5.77 3.42
CA MET A 21 -4.28 -4.82 2.33
C MET A 21 -4.72 -3.45 2.87
N ALA A 22 -5.60 -3.43 3.87
CA ALA A 22 -6.00 -2.19 4.54
C ALA A 22 -4.81 -1.44 5.14
N ALA A 23 -3.89 -2.14 5.81
CA ALA A 23 -2.67 -1.56 6.37
C ALA A 23 -1.74 -0.99 5.29
N ILE A 24 -1.58 -1.70 4.17
CA ILE A 24 -0.75 -1.23 3.03
C ILE A 24 -1.35 0.05 2.44
N VAL A 25 -2.66 0.09 2.22
CA VAL A 25 -3.34 1.27 1.66
C VAL A 25 -3.25 2.44 2.64
N ALA A 26 -3.49 2.20 3.93
CA ALA A 26 -3.36 3.21 4.97
C ALA A 26 -1.94 3.82 4.99
N TYR A 27 -0.91 2.97 4.95
CA TYR A 27 0.50 3.41 4.88
C TYR A 27 0.82 4.31 3.68
N ILE A 28 0.34 3.92 2.48
CA ILE A 28 0.58 4.68 1.24
C ILE A 28 -0.14 6.04 1.29
N LEU A 29 -1.33 6.08 1.89
CA LEU A 29 -2.14 7.30 2.00
C LEU A 29 -1.75 8.18 3.19
N GLU A 30 -0.79 7.77 4.01
CA GLU A 30 -0.39 8.44 5.26
C GLU A 30 -1.55 8.49 6.27
N GLU A 31 -2.30 7.41 6.37
CA GLU A 31 -3.50 7.24 7.20
C GLU A 31 -3.30 6.17 8.29
N HIS A 32 -4.12 6.25 9.36
CA HIS A 32 -3.98 5.46 10.59
C HIS A 32 -5.21 4.56 10.81
N TRP A 33 -5.47 3.63 9.90
CA TRP A 33 -6.71 2.82 9.91
C TRP A 33 -6.60 1.47 10.62
N THR A 34 -5.39 0.96 10.84
CA THR A 34 -5.15 -0.39 11.34
C THR A 34 -4.23 -0.36 12.55
N ASP A 35 -4.39 -1.32 13.46
CA ASP A 35 -3.50 -1.54 14.59
C ASP A 35 -3.06 -3.02 14.60
N PRO A 36 -1.77 -3.34 14.44
CA PRO A 36 -0.64 -2.42 14.29
C PRO A 36 -0.59 -1.73 12.92
N GLU A 37 -0.05 -0.51 12.91
CA GLU A 37 0.20 0.27 11.68
C GLU A 37 1.48 -0.21 10.97
N LEU A 38 1.52 -0.05 9.65
CA LEU A 38 2.77 -0.17 8.89
C LEU A 38 3.55 1.14 8.96
N ALA A 39 4.84 1.04 9.29
CA ALA A 39 5.78 2.16 9.34
C ALA A 39 6.66 2.26 8.09
N GLU A 40 6.94 1.12 7.43
CA GLU A 40 7.70 1.04 6.18
C GLU A 40 7.17 -0.08 5.29
N LEU A 41 7.33 0.08 3.96
CA LEU A 41 7.03 -0.95 2.97
C LEU A 41 8.16 -1.01 1.94
N HIS A 42 8.76 -2.18 1.79
CA HIS A 42 9.90 -2.43 0.92
C HIS A 42 9.55 -3.50 -0.10
N ILE A 43 9.88 -3.25 -1.36
CA ILE A 43 9.94 -4.29 -2.40
C ILE A 43 11.40 -4.68 -2.55
N THR A 44 11.72 -5.94 -2.28
CA THR A 44 13.08 -6.47 -2.39
C THR A 44 13.45 -6.74 -3.85
N SER A 45 14.75 -6.86 -4.14
CA SER A 45 15.25 -7.08 -5.50
C SER A 45 14.80 -8.41 -6.12
N ASP A 46 14.48 -9.41 -5.29
CA ASP A 46 13.91 -10.70 -5.68
C ASP A 46 12.37 -10.70 -5.77
N GLY A 47 11.72 -9.55 -5.56
CA GLY A 47 10.29 -9.35 -5.81
C GLY A 47 9.37 -9.70 -4.64
N PHE A 48 9.89 -9.84 -3.42
CA PHE A 48 9.07 -9.91 -2.22
C PHE A 48 8.71 -8.54 -1.68
N VAL A 49 7.62 -8.49 -0.93
CA VAL A 49 7.16 -7.31 -0.20
C VAL A 49 7.35 -7.57 1.28
N LEU A 50 8.10 -6.68 1.92
CA LEU A 50 8.33 -6.68 3.36
C LEU A 50 7.73 -5.41 3.98
N GLY A 51 7.12 -5.55 5.15
CA GLY A 51 6.65 -4.46 5.97
C GLY A 51 7.42 -4.36 7.27
N ARG A 52 7.51 -3.15 7.81
CA ARG A 52 7.83 -2.92 9.22
C ARG A 52 6.59 -2.42 9.93
N GLN A 53 6.18 -3.07 11.02
CA GLN A 53 5.11 -2.54 11.85
C GLN A 53 5.64 -1.47 12.80
N ALA A 54 4.78 -0.55 13.22
CA ALA A 54 5.13 0.43 14.24
C ALA A 54 5.53 -0.29 15.54
N GLY A 55 6.73 -0.01 16.05
CA GLY A 55 7.29 -0.68 17.23
C GLY A 55 8.29 -1.80 16.92
N ASP A 56 8.36 -2.28 15.67
CA ASP A 56 9.33 -3.31 15.27
C ASP A 56 10.74 -2.74 15.04
N VAL A 57 11.75 -3.55 15.38
CA VAL A 57 13.14 -3.34 14.97
C VAL A 57 13.37 -4.07 13.64
N GLY A 58 13.30 -3.33 12.54
CA GLY A 58 13.51 -3.83 11.17
C GLY A 58 12.24 -4.29 10.43
N CYS A 59 12.35 -4.55 9.13
CA CYS A 59 11.26 -5.05 8.27
C CYS A 59 11.10 -6.57 8.42
N ASN A 60 10.39 -7.02 9.46
CA ASN A 60 10.24 -8.43 9.77
C ASN A 60 8.94 -9.07 9.23
N ALA A 61 7.99 -8.26 8.75
CA ALA A 61 6.71 -8.76 8.27
C ALA A 61 6.79 -9.11 6.79
N TRP A 62 6.81 -10.41 6.46
CA TRP A 62 6.62 -10.86 5.08
C TRP A 62 5.16 -10.66 4.66
N ILE A 63 4.93 -9.88 3.61
CA ILE A 63 3.59 -9.53 3.12
C ILE A 63 3.18 -10.41 1.94
N GLY A 64 4.09 -10.69 1.02
CA GLY A 64 3.80 -11.46 -0.19
C GLY A 64 4.74 -11.15 -1.35
N SER A 65 4.28 -11.40 -2.57
CA SER A 65 5.00 -11.03 -3.79
C SER A 65 4.56 -9.67 -4.32
N VAL A 66 5.45 -8.98 -5.03
CA VAL A 66 5.13 -7.70 -5.69
C VAL A 66 4.08 -7.88 -6.79
N GLN A 67 4.06 -9.03 -7.45
CA GLN A 67 3.08 -9.35 -8.50
C GLN A 67 1.67 -9.43 -7.92
N ASP A 68 1.53 -10.02 -6.73
CA ASP A 68 0.25 -10.09 -6.03
C ASP A 68 -0.18 -8.71 -5.53
N LEU A 69 0.76 -7.92 -4.99
CA LEU A 69 0.48 -6.55 -4.56
C LEU A 69 0.01 -5.68 -5.73
N GLU A 70 0.74 -5.66 -6.84
CA GLU A 70 0.39 -4.88 -8.04
C GLU A 70 -0.98 -5.28 -8.59
N ARG A 71 -1.28 -6.58 -8.65
CA ARG A 71 -2.59 -7.09 -9.09
C ARG A 71 -3.73 -6.68 -8.16
N ASN A 72 -3.52 -6.79 -6.85
CA ASN A 72 -4.52 -6.43 -5.84
C ASN A 72 -4.78 -4.92 -5.84
N VAL A 73 -3.73 -4.11 -5.93
CA VAL A 73 -3.83 -2.65 -6.08
C VAL A 73 -4.60 -2.31 -7.35
N ALA A 74 -4.22 -2.85 -8.52
CA ALA A 74 -4.92 -2.55 -9.78
C ALA A 74 -6.42 -2.90 -9.71
N THR A 75 -6.76 -4.02 -9.07
CA THR A 75 -8.15 -4.41 -8.83
C THR A 75 -8.86 -3.43 -7.92
N LEU A 76 -8.23 -3.03 -6.81
CA LEU A 76 -8.79 -2.08 -5.85
C LEU A 76 -9.07 -0.72 -6.50
N LEU A 77 -8.10 -0.12 -7.21
CA LEU A 77 -8.27 1.18 -7.85
C LEU A 77 -9.41 1.17 -8.87
N ARG A 78 -9.58 0.05 -9.59
CA ARG A 78 -10.67 -0.15 -10.55
C ARG A 78 -12.02 -0.27 -9.86
N VAL A 79 -12.13 -1.08 -8.80
CA VAL A 79 -13.39 -1.27 -8.06
C VAL A 79 -13.79 0.00 -7.30
N ALA A 80 -12.83 0.78 -6.83
CA ALA A 80 -13.05 2.09 -6.21
C ALA A 80 -13.41 3.20 -7.22
N GLU A 81 -13.44 2.89 -8.52
CA GLU A 81 -13.75 3.81 -9.60
C GLU A 81 -12.94 5.12 -9.49
N LEU A 82 -11.62 4.97 -9.34
CA LEU A 82 -10.71 6.12 -9.33
C LEU A 82 -10.67 6.79 -10.71
N THR A 83 -10.72 8.12 -10.72
CA THR A 83 -10.48 8.90 -11.95
C THR A 83 -9.01 8.84 -12.35
N PRO A 84 -8.65 9.21 -13.60
CA PRO A 84 -7.26 9.27 -14.03
C PRO A 84 -6.36 10.11 -13.11
N GLU A 85 -6.85 11.25 -12.63
CA GLU A 85 -6.13 12.15 -11.72
C GLU A 85 -5.89 11.49 -10.36
N GLN A 86 -6.89 10.73 -9.87
CA GLN A 86 -6.78 9.98 -8.62
C GLN A 86 -5.78 8.82 -8.76
N CYS A 87 -5.78 8.13 -9.91
CA CYS A 87 -4.79 7.10 -10.23
C CYS A 87 -3.36 7.68 -10.30
N GLN A 88 -3.18 8.83 -10.94
CA GLN A 88 -1.90 9.52 -10.96
C GLN A 88 -1.44 9.86 -9.53
N ARG A 89 -2.35 10.38 -8.71
CA ARG A 89 -2.05 10.74 -7.33
C ARG A 89 -1.69 9.52 -6.48
N TRP A 90 -2.39 8.40 -6.67
CA TRP A 90 -2.03 7.12 -6.05
C TRP A 90 -0.60 6.70 -6.42
N GLN A 91 -0.23 6.76 -7.71
CA GLN A 91 1.10 6.39 -8.18
C GLN A 91 2.22 7.29 -7.63
N GLU A 92 1.95 8.59 -7.43
CA GLU A 92 2.89 9.49 -6.76
C GLU A 92 3.11 9.10 -5.30
N LEU A 93 2.04 8.83 -4.56
CA LEU A 93 2.12 8.39 -3.16
C LEU A 93 2.82 7.05 -3.04
N TYR A 94 2.47 6.10 -3.90
CA TYR A 94 3.10 4.78 -3.96
C TYR A 94 4.61 4.91 -4.13
N ARG A 95 5.08 5.67 -5.14
CA ARG A 95 6.52 5.89 -5.38
C ARG A 95 7.22 6.63 -4.24
N ARG A 96 6.51 7.51 -3.52
CA ARG A 96 7.08 8.26 -2.40
C ARG A 96 7.21 7.41 -1.14
N ARG A 97 6.29 6.48 -0.92
CA ARG A 97 6.16 5.71 0.33
C ARG A 97 6.76 4.31 0.24
N VAL A 98 6.77 3.70 -0.93
CA VAL A 98 7.28 2.34 -1.13
C VAL A 98 8.71 2.39 -1.66
N THR A 99 9.66 1.81 -0.92
CA THR A 99 11.04 1.69 -1.37
C THR A 99 11.17 0.44 -2.25
N ASP A 100 11.51 0.62 -3.52
CA ASP A 100 11.55 -0.47 -4.52
C ASP A 100 12.97 -0.76 -5.01
N TRP A 101 13.56 -1.82 -4.46
CA TRP A 101 14.94 -2.24 -4.73
C TRP A 101 15.10 -3.05 -6.02
N ARG A 102 14.03 -3.34 -6.76
CA ARG A 102 14.11 -4.13 -8.01
C ARG A 102 15.00 -3.49 -9.07
N ASN A 103 15.10 -2.15 -9.05
CA ASN A 103 15.90 -1.38 -10.01
C ASN A 103 17.09 -0.66 -9.35
N GLY A 104 17.51 -1.08 -8.14
CA GLY A 104 18.63 -0.48 -7.40
C GLY A 104 18.33 0.87 -6.74
N GLY A 105 17.06 1.25 -6.60
CA GLY A 105 16.63 2.49 -5.96
C GLY A 105 16.25 2.29 -4.49
N GLY A 106 17.04 2.90 -3.60
CA GLY A 106 16.63 3.23 -2.23
C GLY A 106 16.19 4.69 -2.17
#